data_AF-A0A1Q7CPN9-F1
#
_entry.id   AF-A0A1Q7CPN9-F1
#
_cell.length_a   1.000
_cell.length_b   1.000
_cell.length_c   1.000
_cell.angle_alpha   90.00
_cell.angle_beta   90.00
_cell.angle_gamma   90.00
#
_symmetry.space_group_name_H-M   'P 1'
#
loop_
_entity.id
_entity.type
_entity.pdbx_description
1 polymer ?
#
loop_
_entity_poly.entity_id
_entity_poly.type
_entity_poly.pdbx_seq_one_letter_code
_entity_poly.pdbx_strand_id
1 'polypeptide(L)'
;MLAAFVGAVLFTAPAFSRPRQDSPKEKPKEDTMKDCPLHEQHMAANKSAASGGSDQSGSNATLESRGNSAMGFEQSKTTHHFLLRPDGGIIQVQANDPHDTGNLSQIRKHLQHIAAAFSAGDFRIPRMVHDTIPPGTSTMKRFRGKSSTDIEKRRREHAS
;
A
#
# COMPACT_ATOMS: atom_id res chain seq x y z
N MET A 1 -33.33 -2.09 -42.50
CA MET A 1 -34.25 -2.20 -41.34
C MET A 1 -34.43 -3.66 -40.99
N LEU A 2 -33.88 -4.11 -39.86
CA LEU A 2 -34.54 -5.09 -38.98
C LEU A 2 -33.81 -5.06 -37.63
N ALA A 3 -34.59 -4.85 -36.58
CA ALA A 3 -34.12 -4.60 -35.23
C ALA A 3 -34.06 -5.89 -34.40
N ALA A 4 -33.27 -5.78 -33.32
CA ALA A 4 -33.54 -6.31 -31.98
C ALA A 4 -33.10 -7.78 -31.69
N PHE A 5 -32.67 -8.17 -30.49
CA PHE A 5 -32.78 -7.59 -29.14
C PHE A 5 -31.49 -7.81 -28.33
N VAL A 6 -31.09 -6.80 -27.56
CA VAL A 6 -30.10 -6.89 -26.47
C VAL A 6 -30.80 -7.48 -25.24
N GLY A 7 -30.43 -8.69 -24.84
CA GLY A 7 -30.88 -9.27 -23.58
C GLY A 7 -30.00 -8.80 -22.42
N ALA A 8 -30.40 -7.75 -21.72
CA ALA A 8 -29.82 -7.36 -20.43
C ALA A 8 -30.64 -8.00 -19.31
N VAL A 9 -30.04 -8.93 -18.56
CA VAL A 9 -30.63 -9.46 -17.33
C VAL A 9 -30.28 -8.48 -16.19
N LEU A 10 -31.24 -7.66 -15.78
CA LEU A 10 -31.14 -6.87 -14.55
C LEU A 10 -31.34 -7.82 -13.36
N PHE A 11 -30.29 -8.02 -12.55
CA PHE A 11 -30.45 -8.50 -11.19
C PHE A 11 -30.66 -7.30 -10.27
N THR A 12 -31.91 -7.03 -9.90
CA THR A 12 -32.22 -6.11 -8.80
C THR A 12 -32.03 -6.85 -7.48
N ALA A 13 -30.97 -6.54 -6.73
CA ALA A 13 -30.83 -7.00 -5.35
C ALA A 13 -31.73 -6.15 -4.43
N PRO A 14 -32.51 -6.75 -3.51
CA PRO A 14 -33.23 -5.98 -2.50
C PRO A 14 -32.24 -5.35 -1.51
N ALA A 15 -32.44 -4.05 -1.25
CA ALA A 15 -31.73 -3.32 -0.21
C ALA A 15 -32.17 -3.82 1.17
N PHE A 16 -31.34 -4.64 1.82
CA PHE A 16 -31.44 -4.88 3.25
C PHE A 16 -30.85 -3.69 3.99
N SER A 17 -31.69 -2.88 4.64
CA SER A 17 -31.24 -1.87 5.58
C SER A 17 -30.50 -2.54 6.74
N ARG A 18 -29.17 -2.37 6.80
CA ARG A 18 -28.36 -2.80 7.93
C ARG A 18 -28.79 -2.00 9.18
N PRO A 19 -29.16 -2.64 10.30
CA PRO A 19 -29.32 -1.90 11.56
C PRO A 19 -27.98 -1.27 11.94
N ARG A 20 -28.04 -0.03 12.45
CA ARG A 20 -26.90 0.70 13.00
C ARG A 20 -26.34 -0.12 14.17
N GLN A 21 -25.21 -0.80 13.95
CA GLN A 21 -24.46 -1.39 15.05
C GLN A 21 -23.79 -0.26 15.82
N ASP A 22 -24.42 0.17 16.91
CA ASP A 22 -23.75 0.99 17.90
C ASP A 22 -22.62 0.16 18.52
N SER A 23 -21.38 0.56 18.24
CA SER A 23 -20.19 -0.08 18.79
C SER A 23 -20.11 0.20 20.29
N PRO A 24 -19.94 -0.81 21.16
CA PRO A 24 -19.62 -0.56 22.57
C PRO A 24 -18.30 0.22 22.65
N LYS A 25 -18.27 1.31 23.42
CA LYS A 25 -17.02 2.02 23.75
C LYS A 25 -16.11 1.06 24.53
N GLU A 26 -15.11 0.48 23.86
CA GLU A 26 -14.04 -0.24 24.53
C GLU A 26 -13.24 0.75 25.40
N LYS A 27 -13.11 0.41 26.68
CA LYS A 27 -12.16 1.06 27.59
C LYS A 27 -10.73 0.81 27.09
N PRO A 28 -9.77 1.71 27.37
CA PRO A 28 -8.38 1.50 26.95
C PRO A 28 -7.87 0.18 27.49
N LYS A 29 -7.51 -0.75 26.59
CA LYS A 29 -6.84 -1.97 26.98
C LYS A 29 -5.45 -1.58 27.45
N GLU A 30 -5.15 -1.96 28.69
CA GLU A 30 -3.81 -1.95 29.23
C GLU A 30 -2.87 -2.64 28.23
N ASP A 31 -1.72 -2.00 28.00
CA ASP A 31 -0.78 -2.36 26.94
C ASP A 31 -0.07 -3.68 27.27
N THR A 32 -0.76 -4.79 26.97
CA THR A 32 -0.35 -6.17 27.25
C THR A 32 0.78 -6.67 26.34
N MET A 33 1.37 -5.82 25.51
CA MET A 33 2.41 -6.20 24.54
C MET A 33 3.82 -5.76 24.96
N LYS A 34 3.99 -5.19 26.16
CA LYS A 34 5.28 -4.70 26.69
C LYS A 34 6.35 -5.78 26.82
N ASP A 35 5.95 -7.05 26.98
CA ASP A 35 6.88 -8.17 27.18
C ASP A 35 7.23 -8.92 25.89
N CYS A 36 6.86 -8.43 24.71
CA CYS A 36 7.32 -9.02 23.46
C CYS A 36 8.76 -8.55 23.15
N PRO A 37 9.74 -9.45 22.92
CA PRO A 37 11.14 -9.07 22.63
C PRO A 37 11.31 -8.17 21.38
N LEU A 38 10.29 -8.15 20.51
CA LEU A 38 10.22 -7.29 19.32
C LEU A 38 9.44 -5.98 19.55
N HIS A 39 8.80 -5.78 20.70
CA HIS A 39 8.03 -4.57 21.03
C HIS A 39 8.93 -3.33 21.09
N GLU A 40 10.08 -3.45 21.75
CA GLU A 40 11.09 -2.37 21.85
C GLU A 40 11.56 -1.90 20.46
N GLN A 41 11.84 -2.86 19.56
CA GLN A 41 12.31 -2.57 18.20
C GLN A 41 11.23 -1.94 17.32
N HIS A 42 9.97 -2.34 17.50
CA HIS A 42 8.82 -1.73 16.82
C HIS A 42 8.52 -0.31 17.31
N MET A 43 8.63 -0.06 18.62
CA MET A 43 8.37 1.26 19.20
C MET A 43 9.49 2.27 18.89
N ALA A 44 10.75 1.82 18.82
CA ALA A 44 11.87 2.67 18.44
C ALA A 44 11.74 3.21 17.00
N ALA A 45 11.24 2.40 16.07
CA ALA A 45 10.98 2.83 14.69
C ALA A 45 9.79 3.81 14.57
N ASN A 46 8.83 3.75 15.50
CA ASN A 46 7.62 4.59 15.50
C ASN A 46 7.76 5.88 16.33
N LYS A 47 8.82 6.02 17.15
CA LYS A 47 9.08 7.24 17.93
C LYS A 47 9.34 8.49 17.06
N SER A 48 9.75 8.29 15.81
CA SER A 48 9.85 9.37 14.81
C SER A 48 8.51 9.76 14.18
N ALA A 49 7.44 9.00 14.42
CA ALA A 49 6.09 9.27 13.93
C ALA A 49 5.12 9.74 15.04
N ALA A 50 5.53 9.67 16.31
CA ALA A 50 4.69 9.98 17.47
C ALA A 50 5.14 11.23 18.26
N SER A 51 5.71 12.25 17.60
CA SER A 51 5.67 13.62 18.12
C SER A 51 4.51 14.38 17.46
N GLY A 52 3.29 14.01 17.83
CA GLY A 52 2.05 14.69 17.43
C GLY A 52 1.89 16.01 18.17
N GLY A 53 2.70 17.01 17.80
CA GLY A 53 2.51 18.42 18.17
C GLY A 53 2.25 19.22 16.89
N SER A 54 0.99 19.59 16.69
CA SER A 54 0.48 20.67 15.81
C SER A 54 1.41 21.23 14.72
N ASP A 55 1.62 20.47 13.63
CA ASP A 55 1.92 21.02 12.29
C ASP A 55 1.77 19.93 11.20
N GLN A 56 0.55 19.36 11.09
CA GLN A 56 0.21 18.31 10.12
C GLN A 56 0.15 18.79 8.66
N SER A 57 0.32 20.10 8.41
CA SER A 57 0.23 20.69 7.07
C SER A 57 1.55 20.57 6.28
N GLY A 58 2.70 20.69 6.94
CA GLY A 58 4.01 20.71 6.27
C GLY A 58 4.54 19.32 5.86
N SER A 59 4.33 18.29 6.69
CA SER A 59 4.85 16.94 6.45
C SER A 59 4.10 16.21 5.34
N ASN A 60 2.76 16.28 5.33
CA ASN A 60 1.93 15.67 4.31
C ASN A 60 2.08 16.37 2.95
N ALA A 61 2.17 17.72 2.92
CA ALA A 61 2.43 18.45 1.67
C ALA A 61 3.78 18.09 1.05
N THR A 62 4.81 17.83 1.88
CA THR A 62 6.13 17.40 1.41
C THR A 62 6.08 15.97 0.86
N LEU A 63 5.40 15.05 1.55
CA LEU A 63 5.19 13.68 1.06
C LEU A 63 4.42 13.64 -0.25
N GLU A 64 3.33 14.40 -0.34
CA GLU A 64 2.51 14.54 -1.54
C GLU A 64 3.34 15.10 -2.70
N SER A 65 4.08 16.19 -2.48
CA SER A 65 4.94 16.81 -3.50
C SER A 65 6.01 15.83 -4.02
N ARG A 66 6.73 15.16 -3.11
CA ARG A 66 7.75 14.17 -3.48
C ARG A 66 7.15 12.98 -4.22
N GLY A 67 6.01 12.48 -3.75
CA GLY A 67 5.34 11.37 -4.41
C GLY A 67 4.80 11.76 -5.79
N ASN A 68 4.28 12.97 -5.97
CA ASN A 68 3.82 13.46 -7.27
C ASN A 68 5.00 13.57 -8.24
N SER A 69 6.14 14.11 -7.77
CA SER A 69 7.36 14.18 -8.57
C SER A 69 7.94 12.78 -8.90
N ALA A 70 7.89 11.84 -7.95
CA ALA A 70 8.48 10.51 -8.12
C ALA A 70 7.60 9.58 -8.98
N MET A 71 6.28 9.72 -8.89
CA MET A 71 5.32 8.88 -9.60
C MET A 71 4.88 9.46 -10.95
N GLY A 72 4.91 10.78 -11.07
CA GLY A 72 4.58 11.50 -12.31
C GLY A 72 3.07 11.72 -12.51
N PHE A 73 2.28 11.64 -11.45
CA PHE A 73 0.84 11.94 -11.40
C PHE A 73 0.46 12.53 -10.05
N GLU A 74 -0.69 13.22 -9.96
CA GLU A 74 -1.20 13.79 -8.72
C GLU A 74 -1.80 12.69 -7.83
N GLN A 75 -1.17 12.40 -6.69
CA GLN A 75 -1.66 11.38 -5.77
C GLN A 75 -3.01 11.73 -5.18
N SER A 76 -3.30 13.01 -4.93
CA SER A 76 -4.61 13.50 -4.48
C SER A 76 -5.79 13.09 -5.38
N LYS A 77 -5.54 12.76 -6.66
CA LYS A 77 -6.53 12.24 -7.61
C LYS A 77 -6.59 10.71 -7.66
N THR A 78 -5.86 10.05 -6.77
CA THR A 78 -5.77 8.59 -6.69
C THR A 78 -6.00 8.09 -5.28
N THR A 79 -6.36 6.82 -5.16
CA THR A 79 -6.44 6.10 -3.90
C THR A 79 -5.51 4.87 -3.98
N HIS A 80 -4.68 4.71 -2.96
CA HIS A 80 -3.79 3.55 -2.81
C HIS A 80 -4.42 2.55 -1.85
N HIS A 81 -4.67 1.34 -2.33
CA HIS A 81 -5.15 0.22 -1.51
C HIS A 81 -4.02 -0.77 -1.27
N PHE A 82 -3.76 -1.07 0.00
CA PHE A 82 -2.78 -2.06 0.43
C PHE A 82 -3.54 -3.31 0.86
N LEU A 83 -3.46 -4.37 0.04
CA LEU A 83 -4.18 -5.62 0.25
C LEU A 83 -3.20 -6.69 0.69
N LEU A 84 -3.50 -7.37 1.80
CA LEU A 84 -2.70 -8.50 2.27
C LEU A 84 -3.20 -9.81 1.62
N ARG A 85 -2.26 -10.66 1.22
CA ARG A 85 -2.51 -12.00 0.68
C ARG A 85 -1.64 -13.03 1.41
N PRO A 86 -2.02 -14.32 1.39
CA PRO A 86 -1.19 -15.39 1.98
C PRO A 86 0.23 -15.46 1.41
N ASP A 87 0.42 -15.04 0.15
CA ASP A 87 1.69 -15.08 -0.58
C ASP A 87 2.39 -13.71 -0.68
N GLY A 88 1.89 -12.67 0.01
CA GLY A 88 2.50 -11.35 0.00
C GLY A 88 1.50 -10.20 0.14
N GLY A 89 1.78 -9.07 -0.51
CA GLY A 89 0.89 -7.91 -0.53
C GLY A 89 0.69 -7.39 -1.94
N ILE A 90 -0.44 -6.74 -2.19
CA ILE A 90 -0.74 -5.99 -3.41
C ILE A 90 -0.86 -4.52 -3.03
N ILE A 91 -0.21 -3.65 -3.81
CA ILE A 91 -0.50 -2.22 -3.83
C ILE A 91 -1.30 -1.95 -5.08
N GLN A 92 -2.56 -1.59 -4.92
CA GLN A 92 -3.45 -1.20 -6.01
C GLN A 92 -3.58 0.32 -6.02
N VAL A 93 -3.37 0.94 -7.18
CA VAL A 93 -3.56 2.37 -7.39
C VAL A 93 -4.81 2.56 -8.25
N GLN A 94 -5.80 3.26 -7.70
CA GLN A 94 -7.07 3.55 -8.35
C GLN A 94 -7.20 5.05 -8.61
N ALA A 95 -7.60 5.45 -9.82
CA ALA A 95 -8.00 6.83 -10.07
C ALA A 95 -9.35 7.12 -9.40
N ASN A 96 -9.49 8.28 -8.75
CA ASN A 96 -10.72 8.66 -8.06
C ASN A 96 -11.85 8.93 -9.06
N ASP A 97 -11.52 9.47 -10.24
CA ASP A 97 -12.41 9.59 -11.39
C ASP A 97 -12.06 8.51 -12.43
N PRO A 98 -12.98 7.57 -12.75
CA PRO A 98 -12.75 6.55 -13.78
C PRO A 98 -12.64 7.13 -15.20
N HIS A 99 -13.04 8.39 -15.42
CA HIS A 99 -12.92 9.08 -16.70
C HIS A 99 -11.64 9.91 -16.83
N ASP A 100 -10.80 9.98 -15.79
CA ASP A 100 -9.50 10.65 -15.85
C ASP A 100 -8.48 9.78 -16.60
N THR A 101 -8.60 9.80 -17.93
CA THR A 101 -7.73 9.06 -18.84
C THR A 101 -6.26 9.46 -18.73
N GLY A 102 -5.98 10.71 -18.31
CA GLY A 102 -4.63 11.21 -18.07
C GLY A 102 -3.97 10.50 -16.90
N ASN A 103 -4.59 10.52 -15.73
CA ASN A 103 -4.09 9.80 -14.55
C ASN A 103 -4.05 8.29 -14.79
N LEU A 104 -5.06 7.70 -15.43
CA LEU A 104 -5.05 6.26 -15.74
C LEU A 104 -3.85 5.85 -16.60
N SER A 105 -3.50 6.66 -17.61
CA SER A 105 -2.31 6.42 -18.44
C SER A 105 -1.01 6.54 -17.64
N GLN A 106 -0.89 7.58 -16.80
CA GLN A 106 0.29 7.83 -15.97
C GLN A 106 0.47 6.73 -14.91
N ILE A 107 -0.60 6.29 -14.24
CA ILE A 107 -0.59 5.17 -13.29
C ILE A 107 -0.09 3.89 -13.98
N ARG A 108 -0.63 3.54 -15.15
CA ARG A 108 -0.20 2.33 -15.89
C ARG A 108 1.28 2.38 -16.25
N LYS A 109 1.74 3.51 -16.80
CA LYS A 109 3.15 3.72 -17.13
C LYS A 109 4.04 3.61 -15.88
N HIS A 110 3.61 4.21 -14.78
CA HIS A 110 4.34 4.18 -13.52
C HIS A 110 4.48 2.75 -12.98
N LEU A 111 3.38 1.98 -12.92
CA LEU A 111 3.40 0.61 -12.42
C LEU A 111 4.28 -0.32 -13.28
N GLN A 112 4.28 -0.15 -14.60
CA GLN A 112 5.19 -0.86 -15.51
C GLN A 112 6.66 -0.52 -15.21
N HIS A 113 6.95 0.76 -15.01
CA HIS A 113 8.30 1.21 -14.68
C HIS A 113 8.77 0.68 -13.32
N ILE A 114 7.92 0.70 -12.29
CA ILE A 114 8.22 0.15 -10.96
C ILE A 114 8.47 -1.36 -11.04
N ALA A 115 7.66 -2.11 -11.79
CA ALA A 115 7.86 -3.54 -11.97
C ALA A 115 9.24 -3.83 -12.59
N ALA A 116 9.63 -3.09 -13.64
CA ALA A 116 10.94 -3.21 -14.27
C ALA A 116 12.07 -2.85 -13.29
N ALA A 117 11.97 -1.71 -12.60
CA ALA A 117 12.98 -1.26 -11.64
C ALA A 117 13.18 -2.28 -10.49
N PHE A 118 12.08 -2.78 -9.91
CA PHE A 118 12.15 -3.74 -8.81
C PHE A 118 12.72 -5.08 -9.27
N SER A 119 12.40 -5.53 -10.48
CA SER A 119 12.99 -6.75 -11.06
C SER A 119 14.52 -6.63 -11.23
N ALA A 120 15.02 -5.43 -11.52
CA ALA A 120 16.45 -5.12 -11.56
C ALA A 120 17.07 -4.90 -10.16
N GLY A 121 16.25 -4.81 -9.11
CA GLY A 121 16.67 -4.45 -7.76
C GLY A 121 16.97 -2.96 -7.58
N ASP A 122 16.43 -2.10 -8.44
CA ASP A 122 16.43 -0.64 -8.29
C ASP A 122 15.20 -0.20 -7.48
N PHE A 123 15.45 0.35 -6.30
CA PHE A 123 14.45 0.83 -5.35
C PHE A 123 14.56 2.33 -5.08
N ARG A 124 15.16 3.09 -6.01
CA ARG A 124 15.35 4.54 -5.84
C ARG A 124 14.03 5.30 -5.75
N ILE A 125 12.99 4.88 -6.47
CA ILE A 125 11.70 5.59 -6.49
C ILE A 125 11.03 5.62 -5.10
N PRO A 126 10.81 4.49 -4.41
CA PRO A 126 10.31 4.51 -3.03
C PRO A 126 11.14 5.39 -2.09
N ARG A 127 12.47 5.38 -2.24
CA ARG A 127 13.38 6.23 -1.45
C ARG A 127 13.15 7.73 -1.71
N MET A 128 12.84 8.14 -2.95
CA MET A 128 12.54 9.55 -3.25
C MET A 128 11.28 10.04 -2.52
N VAL A 129 10.28 9.17 -2.34
CA VAL A 129 9.03 9.53 -1.64
C VAL A 129 9.22 9.55 -0.12
N HIS A 130 9.86 8.51 0.42
CA HIS A 130 9.95 8.30 1.87
C HIS A 130 11.21 8.90 2.52
N ASP A 131 12.16 9.42 1.73
CA ASP A 131 13.46 9.97 2.18
C ASP A 131 14.35 9.03 2.98
N THR A 132 13.99 7.76 3.00
CA THR A 132 14.69 6.70 3.71
C THR A 132 14.69 5.46 2.85
N ILE A 133 15.64 4.56 3.10
CA ILE A 133 15.65 3.25 2.47
C ILE A 133 14.56 2.42 3.15
N PRO A 134 13.53 1.96 2.41
CA PRO A 134 12.50 1.13 3.02
C PRO A 134 13.13 -0.14 3.64
N PRO A 135 12.72 -0.55 4.84
CA PRO A 135 13.13 -1.82 5.41
C PRO A 135 12.90 -2.97 4.41
N GLY A 136 13.81 -3.94 4.38
CA GLY A 136 13.73 -5.08 3.46
C GLY A 136 14.34 -4.85 2.06
N THR A 137 14.70 -3.63 1.67
CA THR A 137 15.33 -3.35 0.36
C THR A 137 16.62 -4.16 0.13
N SER A 138 17.47 -4.30 1.15
CA SER A 138 18.70 -5.10 1.09
C SER A 138 18.39 -6.59 0.90
N THR A 139 17.38 -7.09 1.62
CA THR A 139 16.86 -8.45 1.50
C THR A 139 16.36 -8.70 0.08
N MET A 140 15.50 -7.85 -0.47
CA MET A 140 14.98 -7.96 -1.83
C MET A 140 16.10 -7.99 -2.88
N LYS A 141 17.11 -7.12 -2.75
CA LYS A 141 18.29 -7.13 -3.64
C LYS A 141 19.06 -8.46 -3.59
N ARG A 142 19.31 -8.98 -2.39
CA ARG A 142 20.02 -10.26 -2.18
C ARG A 142 19.25 -11.47 -2.73
N PHE A 143 17.93 -11.39 -2.78
CA PHE A 143 17.07 -12.48 -3.26
C PHE A 143 16.57 -12.31 -4.70
N ARG A 144 17.02 -11.27 -5.41
CA ARG A 144 16.66 -11.05 -6.82
C ARG A 144 16.93 -12.31 -7.66
N GLY A 145 15.92 -12.71 -8.43
CA GLY A 145 15.99 -13.87 -9.33
C GLY A 145 15.89 -15.24 -8.64
N LYS A 146 15.66 -15.30 -7.32
CA LYS A 146 15.44 -16.56 -6.60
C LYS A 146 13.96 -16.91 -6.56
N SER A 147 13.67 -18.21 -6.53
CA SER A 147 12.31 -18.72 -6.40
C SER A 147 11.76 -18.48 -4.99
N SER A 148 10.43 -18.46 -4.85
CA SER A 148 9.77 -18.34 -3.53
C SER A 148 10.21 -19.44 -2.56
N THR A 149 10.43 -20.65 -3.07
CA THR A 149 10.95 -21.79 -2.29
C THR A 149 12.37 -21.55 -1.77
N ASP A 150 13.24 -20.93 -2.58
CA ASP A 150 14.61 -20.60 -2.15
C ASP A 150 14.62 -19.52 -1.07
N ILE A 151 13.67 -18.58 -1.14
CA ILE A 151 13.53 -17.50 -0.16
C ILE A 151 13.02 -18.07 1.17
N GLU A 152 12.00 -18.93 1.14
CA GLU A 152 11.41 -19.56 2.32
C GLU A 152 12.37 -20.53 3.01
N LYS A 153 13.08 -21.37 2.24
CA LYS A 153 14.11 -22.27 2.79
C LYS A 153 15.15 -21.47 3.57
N ARG A 154 15.61 -20.34 3.02
CA ARG A 154 16.58 -19.51 3.72
C ARG A 154 15.98 -18.77 4.93
N ARG A 155 14.71 -18.38 4.88
CA ARG A 155 14.02 -17.80 6.04
C ARG A 155 14.04 -18.77 7.23
N ARG A 156 13.83 -20.06 6.97
CA ARG A 156 13.87 -21.11 8.01
C ARG A 156 15.28 -21.39 8.53
N GLU A 157 16.29 -21.38 7.67
CA GLU A 157 17.70 -21.56 8.08
C GLU A 157 18.23 -20.43 8.99
N HIS A 158 17.71 -19.21 8.86
CA HIS A 158 18.07 -18.09 9.74
C HIS A 158 17.23 -18.00 11.03
N ALA A 159 16.16 -18.78 11.14
CA ALA A 159 15.27 -18.80 12.30
C ALA A 159 15.58 -19.92 13.31
N SER A 160 16.63 -20.71 13.04
CA SER A 160 17.20 -21.74 13.90
C SER A 160 18.55 -21.31 14.44
#